data_AF-A0A9X2K716-F1
#
_entry.id   AF-A0A9X2K716-F1
#
_cell.length_a   1.000
_cell.length_b   1.000
_cell.length_c   1.000
_cell.angle_alpha   90.00
_cell.angle_beta   90.00
_cell.angle_gamma   90.00
#
_symmetry.space_group_name_H-M   'P 1'
#
loop_
_entity.id
_entity.type
_entity.pdbx_description
1 polymer ?
#
loop_
_entity_poly.entity_id
_entity_poly.type
_entity_poly.pdbx_seq_one_letter_code
_entity_poly.pdbx_strand_id
1 'polypeptide(L)'
;MATRLEHACDLHPEPFDCPDAVVTFLAEYRGYGLPIHDGGSSFIAIRHCPWCGARLPQRLDEEWEEEVRATGFDPDAEEGELPAELKWDTWREARRSV
;
A
#
# COMPACT_ATOMS: atom_id res chain seq x y z
N MET A 1 -4.74 13.95 9.26
CA MET A 1 -4.79 12.70 8.48
C MET A 1 -6.07 11.93 8.74
N ALA A 2 -6.37 11.52 9.99
CA ALA A 2 -7.60 10.78 10.34
C ALA A 2 -8.87 11.32 9.69
N THR A 3 -9.20 12.60 9.88
CA THR A 3 -10.38 13.24 9.26
C THR A 3 -10.44 13.13 7.73
N ARG A 4 -9.30 13.08 7.04
CA ARG A 4 -9.25 12.95 5.57
C ARG A 4 -9.33 11.50 5.12
N LEU A 5 -8.86 10.58 5.94
CA LEU A 5 -9.01 9.14 5.71
C LEU A 5 -10.46 8.69 5.94
N GLU A 6 -11.15 9.31 6.89
CA GLU A 6 -12.55 9.05 7.24
C GLU A 6 -13.55 9.76 6.30
N HIS A 7 -13.07 10.40 5.22
CA HIS A 7 -13.95 11.04 4.26
C HIS A 7 -14.80 10.00 3.54
N ALA A 8 -16.12 10.08 3.75
CA ALA A 8 -17.11 9.30 3.03
C ALA A 8 -17.87 10.21 2.06
N CYS A 9 -18.06 9.74 0.83
CA CYS A 9 -18.80 10.45 -0.21
C CYS A 9 -20.09 9.69 -0.51
N ASP A 10 -21.24 10.35 -0.41
CA ASP A 10 -22.54 9.73 -0.71
C ASP A 10 -22.73 9.45 -2.22
N LEU A 11 -21.92 10.07 -3.07
CA LEU A 11 -22.01 9.95 -4.53
C LEU A 11 -21.04 8.91 -5.11
N HIS A 12 -19.91 8.68 -4.44
CA HIS A 12 -18.84 7.80 -4.93
C HIS A 12 -18.54 6.76 -3.86
N PRO A 13 -18.89 5.48 -4.09
CA PRO A 13 -18.66 4.43 -3.10
C PRO A 13 -17.18 4.12 -2.91
N GLU A 14 -16.39 4.23 -3.98
CA GLU A 14 -14.96 3.97 -3.96
C GLU A 14 -14.16 5.28 -3.80
N PRO A 15 -13.19 5.34 -2.88
CA PRO A 15 -12.38 6.54 -2.68
C PRO A 15 -11.64 7.02 -3.94
N PHE A 16 -11.23 6.10 -4.83
CA PHE A 16 -10.53 6.45 -6.07
C PHE A 16 -11.40 7.23 -7.06
N ASP A 17 -12.72 7.02 -7.02
CA ASP A 17 -13.69 7.72 -7.87
C ASP A 17 -14.08 9.10 -7.31
N CYS A 18 -13.77 9.37 -6.04
CA CYS A 18 -14.12 10.62 -5.39
C CYS A 18 -13.00 11.66 -5.54
N PRO A 19 -13.21 12.79 -6.24
CA PRO A 19 -12.17 13.82 -6.40
C PRO A 19 -11.81 14.54 -5.08
N ASP A 20 -12.63 14.38 -4.04
CA ASP A 20 -12.40 14.94 -2.70
C ASP A 20 -11.64 13.97 -1.78
N ALA A 21 -11.41 12.73 -2.20
CA ALA A 21 -10.63 11.75 -1.44
C ALA A 21 -9.12 12.02 -1.59
N VAL A 22 -8.54 12.71 -0.61
CA VAL A 22 -7.12 13.10 -0.65
C VAL A 22 -6.18 12.01 -0.14
N VAL A 23 -6.64 11.12 0.74
CA VAL A 23 -5.83 10.03 1.31
C VAL A 23 -6.68 8.78 1.39
N THR A 24 -6.11 7.65 0.97
CA THR A 24 -6.75 6.34 1.08
C THR A 24 -5.85 5.36 1.85
N PHE A 25 -6.46 4.39 2.53
CA PHE A 25 -5.75 3.26 3.11
C PHE A 25 -5.76 2.09 2.11
N LEU A 26 -4.59 1.55 1.85
CA LEU A 26 -4.36 0.48 0.89
C LEU A 26 -4.13 -0.81 1.66
N ALA A 27 -5.19 -1.60 1.81
CA ALA A 27 -5.17 -2.82 2.61
C ALA A 27 -4.12 -3.82 2.11
N GLU A 28 -3.93 -3.94 0.79
CA GLU A 28 -2.92 -4.80 0.17
C GLU A 28 -1.50 -4.52 0.67
N TYR A 29 -1.17 -3.25 0.90
CA TYR A 29 0.16 -2.81 1.33
C TYR A 29 0.24 -2.48 2.82
N ARG A 30 -0.88 -2.58 3.56
CA ARG A 30 -1.06 -2.00 4.91
C ARG A 30 -0.52 -0.57 5.01
N GLY A 31 -0.78 0.21 3.97
CA GLY A 31 -0.15 1.51 3.76
C GLY A 31 -1.15 2.62 3.47
N TYR A 32 -0.64 3.84 3.37
CA TYR A 32 -1.43 5.01 2.98
C TYR A 32 -0.99 5.50 1.60
N GLY A 33 -1.93 5.98 0.81
CA GLY A 33 -1.69 6.49 -0.53
C GLY A 33 -2.43 7.80 -0.80
N LEU A 34 -1.86 8.62 -1.68
CA LEU A 34 -2.55 9.70 -2.37
C LEU A 34 -3.11 9.11 -3.67
N PRO A 35 -4.43 8.94 -3.81
CA PRO A 35 -5.01 8.43 -5.05
C PRO A 35 -4.74 9.40 -6.21
N ILE A 36 -4.47 8.84 -7.39
CA ILE A 36 -4.36 9.59 -8.64
C ILE A 36 -5.70 9.40 -9.37
N HIS A 37 -6.44 10.49 -9.58
CA HIS A 37 -7.74 10.45 -10.24
C HIS A 37 -7.59 10.45 -11.77
N ASP A 38 -6.91 9.43 -12.31
CA ASP A 38 -6.72 9.18 -13.74
C ASP A 38 -7.78 8.25 -14.34
N GLY A 39 -8.77 7.84 -13.54
CA GLY A 39 -9.78 6.85 -13.90
C GLY A 39 -9.40 5.40 -13.56
N GLY A 40 -8.26 5.19 -12.87
CA GLY A 40 -7.85 3.89 -12.33
C GLY A 40 -7.64 3.91 -10.81
N SER A 41 -6.91 2.90 -10.32
CA SER A 41 -6.54 2.74 -8.90
C SER A 41 -5.08 3.15 -8.62
N SER A 42 -4.49 3.95 -9.50
CA SER A 42 -3.14 4.49 -9.37
C SER A 42 -3.01 5.32 -8.08
N PHE A 43 -1.88 5.22 -7.38
CA PHE A 43 -1.63 6.00 -6.17
C PHE A 43 -0.15 6.34 -5.99
N ILE A 44 0.13 7.37 -5.19
CA ILE A 44 1.48 7.68 -4.67
C ILE A 44 1.54 7.25 -3.21
N ALA A 45 2.51 6.41 -2.84
CA ALA A 45 2.69 5.96 -1.46
C ALA A 45 3.05 7.13 -0.52
N ILE A 46 2.41 7.18 0.66
CA ILE A 46 2.65 8.19 1.69
C ILE A 46 3.40 7.51 2.86
N ARG A 47 4.62 7.99 3.15
CA ARG A 47 5.47 7.49 4.25
C ARG A 47 5.46 8.36 5.50
N HIS A 48 5.01 9.61 5.37
CA HIS A 48 4.90 10.57 6.46
C HIS A 48 3.53 11.24 6.41
N CYS A 49 2.93 11.51 7.56
CA CYS A 49 1.66 12.24 7.66
C CYS A 49 1.81 13.62 6.97
N PRO A 50 1.01 13.95 5.94
CA PRO A 50 1.12 15.21 5.21
C PRO A 50 0.84 16.47 6.05
N TRP A 51 0.31 16.31 7.27
CA TRP A 51 -0.07 17.42 8.15
C TRP A 51 0.88 17.65 9.32
N CYS A 52 1.36 16.60 9.98
CA CYS A 52 2.23 16.72 11.15
C CYS A 52 3.66 16.20 10.93
N GLY A 53 3.94 15.59 9.77
CA GLY A 53 5.26 15.06 9.45
C GLY A 53 5.65 13.76 10.18
N ALA A 54 4.79 13.23 11.06
CA ALA A 54 5.07 11.96 11.74
C ALA A 54 5.26 10.82 10.73
N ARG A 55 6.29 9.99 10.94
CA ARG A 55 6.52 8.77 10.15
C ARG A 55 5.35 7.82 10.35
N LEU A 56 4.83 7.28 9.25
CA LEU A 56 3.77 6.28 9.26
C LEU A 56 4.36 4.88 9.44
N PRO A 57 3.55 3.87 9.81
CA PRO A 57 3.99 2.48 9.82
C PRO A 57 4.60 2.07 8.47
N GLN A 58 5.58 1.17 8.53
CA GLN A 58 6.18 0.58 7.34
C GLN A 58 5.12 -0.16 6.54
N ARG A 59 5.25 -0.13 5.22
CA ARG A 59 4.35 -0.82 4.30
C ARG A 59 4.82 -2.25 4.06
N LEU A 60 3.89 -3.12 3.67
CA LEU A 60 4.19 -4.53 3.38
C LEU A 60 5.14 -4.73 2.21
N ASP A 61 5.08 -3.90 1.17
CA ASP A 61 6.02 -3.95 0.04
C ASP A 61 7.44 -3.66 0.50
N GLU A 62 7.62 -2.66 1.37
CA GLU A 62 8.92 -2.34 1.96
C GLU A 62 9.46 -3.48 2.84
N GLU A 63 8.61 -4.06 3.70
CA GLU A 63 8.96 -5.23 4.53
C GLU A 63 9.33 -6.45 3.68
N TRP A 64 8.55 -6.70 2.61
CA TRP A 64 8.77 -7.81 1.70
C TRP A 64 10.09 -7.67 0.94
N GLU A 65 10.37 -6.50 0.38
CA GLU A 65 11.61 -6.25 -0.33
C GLU A 65 12.84 -6.42 0.59
N GLU A 66 12.75 -6.02 1.85
CA GLU A 66 13.81 -6.23 2.85
C GLU A 66 14.04 -7.73 3.10
N GLU A 67 12.98 -8.52 3.24
CA GLU A 67 13.05 -9.97 3.46
C GLU A 67 13.61 -10.70 2.23
N VAL A 68 13.12 -10.39 1.03
CA VAL A 68 13.60 -10.98 -0.23
C VAL A 68 15.10 -10.75 -0.40
N ARG A 69 15.56 -9.50 -0.22
CA ARG A 69 17.00 -9.18 -0.29
C ARG A 69 17.80 -9.90 0.81
N ALA A 70 17.27 -10.00 2.03
CA ALA A 70 17.93 -10.68 3.13
C ALA A 70 18.12 -12.20 2.88
N THR A 71 17.23 -12.80 2.08
CA THR A 71 17.34 -14.20 1.64
C THR A 71 18.24 -14.39 0.41
N GLY A 72 18.79 -13.31 -0.16
CA GLY A 72 19.70 -13.34 -1.30
C GLY A 72 19.02 -13.37 -2.67
N PHE A 73 17.70 -13.14 -2.72
CA PHE A 73 16.94 -13.00 -3.96
C PHE A 73 16.77 -11.53 -4.33
N ASP A 74 16.48 -11.28 -5.61
CA ASP A 74 16.18 -9.94 -6.12
C ASP A 74 14.64 -9.72 -6.07
N PRO A 75 14.14 -8.67 -5.38
CA PRO A 75 12.71 -8.35 -5.37
C PRO A 75 12.17 -7.97 -6.75
N ASP A 76 13.03 -7.54 -7.68
CA ASP A 76 12.66 -7.24 -9.05
C ASP A 76 12.81 -8.47 -9.98
N ALA A 77 13.13 -9.66 -9.42
CA ALA A 77 13.20 -10.89 -10.19
C ALA A 77 11.83 -11.29 -10.77
N GLU A 78 11.86 -11.99 -11.90
CA GLU A 78 10.68 -12.61 -12.48
C GLU A 78 10.01 -13.56 -11.46
N GLU A 79 8.68 -13.59 -11.40
CA GLU A 79 7.94 -14.38 -10.39
C GLU A 79 8.28 -15.88 -10.37
N GLY A 80 8.80 -16.42 -11.48
CA GLY A 80 9.25 -17.80 -11.60
C GLY A 80 10.56 -18.11 -10.85
N GLU A 81 11.33 -17.08 -10.49
CA GLU A 81 12.65 -17.20 -9.87
C GLU A 81 12.60 -17.11 -8.34
N LEU A 82 11.52 -16.54 -7.79
CA LEU A 82 11.31 -16.45 -6.35
C LEU A 82 10.72 -17.76 -5.78
N PRO A 83 11.22 -18.23 -4.62
CA PRO A 83 10.58 -19.28 -3.83
C PRO A 83 9.10 -18.96 -3.56
N ALA A 84 8.27 -20.01 -3.48
CA ALA A 84 6.82 -19.84 -3.35
C ALA A 84 6.40 -19.00 -2.14
N GLU A 85 7.17 -19.10 -1.04
CA GLU A 85 6.97 -18.37 0.22
C GLU A 85 7.32 -16.88 0.12
N LEU A 86 8.17 -16.51 -0.85
CA LEU A 86 8.61 -15.14 -1.12
C LEU A 86 7.83 -14.49 -2.26
N LYS A 87 6.89 -15.19 -2.91
CA LYS A 87 5.99 -14.54 -3.87
C LYS A 87 5.06 -13.57 -3.15
N TRP A 88 4.85 -12.38 -3.72
CA TRP A 88 4.08 -11.28 -3.11
C TRP A 88 2.75 -11.75 -2.51
N ASP A 89 1.93 -12.44 -3.31
CA ASP A 89 0.63 -12.98 -2.89
C ASP A 89 0.73 -13.89 -1.66
N THR A 90 1.55 -14.94 -1.74
CA THR A 90 1.74 -15.91 -0.65
C THR A 90 2.26 -15.23 0.61
N TRP A 91 3.26 -14.36 0.44
CA TRP A 91 3.97 -13.72 1.52
C TRP A 91 3.08 -12.75 2.31
N ARG A 92 2.28 -11.93 1.60
CA ARG A 92 1.34 -11.01 2.25
C ARG A 92 0.19 -11.74 2.91
N GLU A 93 -0.31 -12.83 2.31
CA GLU A 93 -1.44 -13.59 2.84
C GLU A 93 -1.10 -14.24 4.18
N ALA A 94 0.12 -14.76 4.31
CA ALA A 94 0.65 -15.26 5.57
C ALA A 94 0.68 -14.19 6.70
N ARG A 95 0.64 -12.90 6.35
CA ARG A 95 0.74 -11.74 7.27
C ARG A 95 -0.57 -10.93 7.37
N ARG A 96 -1.64 -11.36 6.72
CA ARG A 96 -2.95 -10.68 6.69
C ARG A 96 -3.70 -10.71 8.03
N SER A 97 -3.30 -11.56 8.96
CA SER A 97 -3.99 -11.80 10.25
C SER A 97 -3.30 -11.21 11.48
N VAL A 98 -2.33 -10.30 11.30
CA VAL A 98 -1.67 -9.54 12.39
C VAL A 98 -2.07 -8.07 12.34
#